data_AF-A0A9W9UNK6-F1
#
_entry.id   AF-A0A9W9UNK6-F1
#
_cell.length_a   1.000
_cell.length_b   1.000
_cell.length_c   1.000
_cell.angle_alpha   90.00
_cell.angle_beta   90.00
_cell.angle_gamma   90.00
#
_symmetry.space_group_name_H-M   'P 1'
#
loop_
_entity.id
_entity.type
_entity.pdbx_description
1 polymer ?
#
loop_
_entity_poly.entity_id
_entity_poly.type
_entity_poly.pdbx_seq_one_letter_code
_entity_poly.pdbx_strand_id
1 'polypeptide(L)'
;RWVSVVSASGFANTCENISSSGTTLRADCLGAGTGQLQTSTIDINCCLSNSNGNLRVLTIISGGYSGSCKSCALQGSTGLTWQCRNTSGQFVTTTQDLNNCVTNSNGRLTC
;
A
#
# COMPACT_ATOMS: atom_id res chain seq x y z
N ARG A 1 -7.91 -27.23 -7.82
CA ARG A 1 -7.46 -25.91 -8.33
C ARG A 1 -7.58 -24.95 -7.16
N TRP A 2 -6.48 -24.71 -6.44
CA TRP A 2 -6.50 -23.90 -5.22
C TRP A 2 -6.66 -22.43 -5.60
N VAL A 3 -7.78 -21.84 -5.17
CA VAL A 3 -7.96 -20.38 -5.20
C VAL A 3 -7.28 -19.90 -3.93
N SER A 4 -6.11 -19.29 -4.06
CA SER A 4 -5.49 -18.54 -2.98
C SER A 4 -6.35 -17.32 -2.71
N VAL A 5 -7.38 -17.50 -1.88
CA VAL A 5 -8.05 -16.37 -1.22
C VAL A 5 -7.04 -15.88 -0.19
N VAL A 6 -6.19 -14.94 -0.60
CA VAL A 6 -5.58 -14.02 0.36
C VAL A 6 -6.76 -13.31 1.01
N SER A 7 -7.15 -13.79 2.19
CA SER A 7 -7.95 -13.00 3.10
C SER A 7 -7.14 -11.72 3.35
N ALA A 8 -7.57 -10.62 2.74
CA ALA A 8 -7.08 -9.28 3.00
C ALA A 8 -7.41 -8.94 4.46
N SER A 9 -6.65 -9.52 5.38
CA SER A 9 -6.74 -9.21 6.80
C SER A 9 -5.92 -7.97 7.14
N GLY A 10 -5.45 -7.23 6.13
CA GLY A 10 -4.96 -5.85 6.15
C GLY A 10 -3.95 -5.50 7.23
N PHE A 11 -2.74 -5.05 6.88
CA PHE A 11 -1.73 -4.67 7.88
C PHE A 11 -2.27 -3.75 9.00
N ALA A 12 -3.21 -2.86 8.68
CA ALA A 12 -3.81 -1.92 9.61
C ALA A 12 -4.58 -2.53 10.78
N ASN A 13 -4.98 -3.81 10.72
CA ASN A 13 -5.58 -4.49 11.87
C ASN A 13 -4.58 -4.78 12.99
N THR A 14 -3.29 -4.71 12.68
CA THR A 14 -2.20 -5.08 13.60
C THR A 14 -1.08 -4.05 13.61
N CYS A 15 -1.30 -2.87 13.02
CA CYS A 15 -0.33 -1.78 12.98
C CYS A 15 -0.99 -0.45 13.35
N GLU A 16 -0.21 0.44 13.95
CA GLU A 16 -0.59 1.81 14.33
C GLU A 16 0.49 2.82 13.89
N ASN A 17 0.27 4.11 14.18
CA ASN A 17 1.16 5.22 13.79
C ASN A 17 1.53 5.22 12.29
N ILE A 18 0.55 4.87 11.45
CA ILE A 18 0.73 4.71 10.02
C ILE A 18 0.93 6.08 9.37
N SER A 19 2.02 6.23 8.62
CA SER A 19 2.36 7.46 7.88
C SER A 19 2.99 7.12 6.54
N SER A 20 2.77 7.98 5.55
CA SER A 20 3.34 7.83 4.20
C SER A 20 4.10 9.08 3.80
N SER A 21 5.27 8.92 3.19
CA SER A 21 6.04 10.00 2.58
C SER A 21 6.64 9.55 1.26
N GLY A 22 6.23 10.18 0.16
CA GLY A 22 6.57 9.72 -1.19
C GLY A 22 6.02 8.31 -1.43
N THR A 23 6.91 7.36 -1.73
CA THR A 23 6.55 5.94 -1.92
C THR A 23 6.81 5.09 -0.68
N THR A 24 7.29 5.68 0.40
CA THR A 24 7.59 4.95 1.64
C THR A 24 6.37 5.00 2.56
N LEU A 25 5.87 3.83 2.94
CA LEU A 25 4.91 3.65 4.02
C LEU A 25 5.68 3.25 5.29
N ARG A 26 5.40 3.91 6.40
CA ARG A 26 5.93 3.64 7.74
C ARG A 26 4.76 3.30 8.66
N ALA A 27 4.88 2.23 9.45
CA ALA A 27 3.93 1.92 10.51
C ALA A 27 4.62 1.20 11.67
N ASP A 28 4.03 1.25 12.86
CA ASP A 28 4.44 0.44 14.00
C ASP A 28 3.54 -0.79 14.05
N CYS A 29 4.10 -1.97 13.80
CA CYS A 29 3.36 -3.21 13.56
C CYS A 29 3.63 -4.25 14.65
N LEU A 30 2.59 -4.98 15.04
CA LEU A 30 2.69 -6.02 16.07
C LEU A 30 3.56 -7.17 15.56
N GLY A 31 4.64 -7.47 16.29
CA GLY A 31 5.51 -8.62 16.03
C GLY A 31 4.95 -9.91 16.62
N ALA A 32 4.88 -10.98 15.82
CA ALA A 32 4.47 -12.29 16.33
C ALA A 32 5.63 -12.89 17.14
N GLY A 33 5.48 -12.87 18.47
CA GLY A 33 6.44 -13.46 19.42
C GLY A 33 6.65 -12.61 20.67
N THR A 34 6.56 -11.29 20.57
CA THR A 34 6.73 -10.37 21.72
C THR A 34 5.44 -9.66 22.12
N GLY A 35 4.45 -9.57 21.22
CA GLY A 35 3.28 -8.71 21.42
C GLY A 35 3.64 -7.22 21.45
N GLN A 36 4.86 -6.86 21.04
CA GLN A 36 5.34 -5.49 20.98
C GLN A 36 5.21 -4.95 19.56
N LEU A 37 4.98 -3.64 19.48
CA LEU A 37 4.99 -2.90 18.24
C LEU A 37 6.43 -2.68 17.78
N GLN A 38 6.67 -2.94 16.50
CA GLN A 38 7.94 -2.72 15.84
C GLN A 38 7.74 -1.76 14.68
N THR A 39 8.55 -0.71 14.63
CA THR A 39 8.58 0.18 13.47
C THR A 39 9.02 -0.58 12.23
N SER A 40 8.22 -0.51 11.17
CA SER A 40 8.50 -1.04 9.86
C SER A 40 8.31 0.00 8.77
N THR A 41 9.10 -0.13 7.70
CA THR A 41 8.98 0.68 6.49
C THR A 41 8.96 -0.20 5.25
N ILE A 42 8.15 0.17 4.26
CA ILE A 42 8.08 -0.49 2.96
C ILE A 42 7.93 0.56 1.85
N ASP A 43 8.61 0.32 0.72
CA ASP A 43 8.37 1.08 -0.50
C ASP A 43 7.17 0.49 -1.24
N ILE A 44 6.00 1.12 -1.12
CA ILE A 44 4.75 0.64 -1.75
C ILE A 44 4.78 0.75 -3.28
N ASN A 45 5.79 1.42 -3.86
CA ASN A 45 6.00 1.40 -5.29
C ASN A 45 6.30 -0.01 -5.80
N CYS A 46 6.78 -0.94 -4.97
CA CYS A 46 6.98 -2.33 -5.37
C CYS A 46 5.70 -3.04 -5.85
N CYS A 47 4.55 -2.57 -5.39
CA CYS A 47 3.38 -3.42 -5.22
C CYS A 47 2.08 -2.76 -5.69
N LEU A 48 2.17 -1.50 -6.09
CA LEU A 48 1.12 -0.75 -6.76
C LEU A 48 1.56 -0.35 -8.17
N SER A 49 0.63 -0.39 -9.13
CA SER A 49 0.83 0.15 -10.47
C SER A 49 -0.25 1.16 -10.81
N ASN A 50 0.11 2.13 -11.67
CA ASN A 50 -0.85 3.03 -12.28
C ASN A 50 -1.27 2.45 -13.63
N SER A 51 -2.53 2.04 -13.75
CA SER A 51 -3.13 1.57 -14.99
C SER A 51 -4.14 2.59 -15.47
N ASN A 52 -3.71 3.49 -16.36
CA ASN A 52 -4.55 4.52 -16.97
C ASN A 52 -5.27 5.44 -15.94
N GLY A 53 -4.54 5.92 -14.93
CA GLY A 53 -5.09 6.78 -13.89
C GLY A 53 -5.77 6.02 -12.74
N ASN A 54 -5.80 4.68 -12.79
CA ASN A 54 -6.35 3.85 -11.73
C ASN A 54 -5.23 3.07 -11.03
N LEU A 55 -5.11 3.25 -9.71
CA LEU A 55 -4.15 2.48 -8.91
C LEU A 55 -4.62 1.03 -8.78
N ARG A 56 -3.76 0.10 -9.17
CA ARG A 56 -4.00 -1.33 -9.09
C ARG A 56 -2.96 -1.99 -8.21
N VAL A 57 -3.43 -2.90 -7.37
CA VAL A 57 -2.58 -3.85 -6.66
C VAL A 57 -1.95 -4.78 -7.68
N LEU A 58 -0.62 -4.88 -7.68
CA LEU A 58 0.06 -5.87 -8.48
C LEU A 58 0.19 -7.17 -7.70
N THR A 59 -0.13 -8.28 -8.35
CA THR A 59 0.12 -9.64 -7.83
C THR A 59 1.58 -10.08 -8.08
N ILE A 60 2.40 -9.24 -8.72
CA ILE A 60 3.81 -9.46 -9.05
C ILE A 60 4.58 -8.19 -8.68
N ILE A 61 5.74 -8.31 -8.02
CA ILE A 61 6.58 -7.18 -7.59
C ILE A 61 7.20 -6.51 -8.83
N SER A 62 6.45 -5.61 -9.46
CA SER A 62 6.90 -4.80 -10.60
C SER A 62 6.20 -3.44 -10.63
N GLY A 63 5.87 -2.91 -9.45
CA GLY A 63 5.20 -1.62 -9.35
C GLY A 63 6.12 -0.45 -9.69
N GLY A 64 5.52 0.63 -10.15
CA GLY A 64 6.20 1.82 -10.69
C GLY A 64 5.26 3.02 -10.82
N TYR A 65 4.18 3.03 -10.03
CA TYR A 65 3.13 4.05 -10.14
C TYR A 65 3.66 5.46 -9.86
N SER A 66 4.69 5.59 -9.01
CA SER A 66 5.29 6.89 -8.64
C SER A 66 5.89 7.65 -9.83
N GLY A 67 6.29 6.96 -10.90
CA GLY A 67 6.76 7.59 -12.14
C GLY A 67 5.65 8.30 -12.92
N SER A 68 4.37 8.04 -12.59
CA SER A 68 3.21 8.57 -13.32
C SER A 68 2.10 9.11 -12.42
N CYS A 69 2.25 9.06 -11.09
CA CYS A 69 1.34 9.61 -10.11
C CYS A 69 2.03 10.64 -9.21
N LYS A 70 1.28 11.62 -8.72
CA LYS A 70 1.72 12.69 -7.82
C LYS A 70 0.68 12.94 -6.73
N SER A 71 1.04 13.80 -5.77
CA SER A 71 0.13 14.28 -4.71
C SER A 71 -0.52 13.14 -3.91
N CYS A 72 0.30 12.48 -3.07
CA CYS A 72 -0.12 11.43 -2.15
C CYS A 72 -0.83 12.02 -0.93
N ALA A 73 -1.97 11.44 -0.55
CA ALA A 73 -2.62 11.72 0.72
C ALA A 73 -3.23 10.43 1.30
N LEU A 74 -2.84 10.07 2.53
CA LEU A 74 -3.53 9.04 3.30
C LEU A 74 -4.82 9.63 3.87
N GLN A 75 -5.93 8.96 3.61
CA GLN A 75 -7.27 9.23 4.12
C GLN A 75 -7.62 8.15 5.15
N GLY A 76 -7.74 8.56 6.41
CA GLY A 76 -7.90 7.62 7.52
C GLY A 76 -6.63 6.78 7.74
N SER A 77 -6.78 5.49 7.99
CA SER A 77 -5.68 4.56 8.27
C SER A 77 -5.26 3.70 7.07
N THR A 78 -6.13 3.54 6.07
CA THR A 78 -5.91 2.56 4.99
C THR A 78 -6.19 3.09 3.59
N GLY A 79 -6.98 4.16 3.45
CA GLY A 79 -7.30 4.74 2.15
C GLY A 79 -6.15 5.60 1.64
N LEU A 80 -5.52 5.23 0.53
CA LEU A 80 -4.44 6.00 -0.06
C LEU A 80 -4.91 6.66 -1.35
N THR A 81 -4.94 7.99 -1.36
CA THR A 81 -5.38 8.82 -2.49
C THR A 81 -4.19 9.40 -3.25
N TRP A 82 -4.22 9.32 -4.57
CA TRP A 82 -3.21 9.85 -5.48
C TRP A 82 -3.82 10.52 -6.70
N GLN A 83 -3.07 11.41 -7.33
CA GLN A 83 -3.37 11.92 -8.66
C GLN A 83 -2.50 11.20 -9.69
N CYS A 84 -3.10 10.33 -10.49
CA CYS A 84 -2.40 9.48 -11.45
C CYS A 84 -2.65 9.94 -12.89
N ARG A 85 -1.60 9.96 -13.72
CA ARG A 85 -1.70 10.35 -15.12
C ARG A 85 -2.39 9.24 -15.92
N ASN A 86 -3.43 9.59 -16.67
CA ASN A 86 -4.12 8.71 -17.63
C ASN A 86 -3.43 8.73 -19.00
N THR A 87 -3.89 7.92 -19.95
CA THR A 87 -3.33 7.82 -21.32
C THR A 87 -3.49 9.10 -22.13
N SER A 88 -4.48 9.94 -21.80
CA SER A 88 -4.66 11.28 -22.37
C SER A 88 -3.73 12.32 -21.75
N GLY A 89 -2.87 11.92 -20.81
CA GLY A 89 -1.90 12.76 -20.14
C GLY A 89 -2.46 13.61 -19.00
N GLN A 90 -3.74 13.46 -18.66
CA GLN A 90 -4.43 14.18 -17.58
C GLN A 90 -4.25 13.45 -16.25
N PHE A 91 -4.09 14.22 -15.17
CA PHE A 91 -4.05 13.65 -13.82
C PHE A 91 -5.47 13.48 -13.28
N VAL A 92 -5.81 12.25 -12.89
CA VAL A 92 -7.10 11.91 -12.29
C VAL A 92 -6.88 11.41 -10.86
N THR A 93 -7.80 11.76 -9.96
CA THR A 93 -7.74 11.32 -8.57
C THR A 93 -8.23 9.88 -8.47
N THR A 94 -7.46 9.02 -7.80
CA THR A 94 -7.81 7.64 -7.50
C THR A 94 -7.49 7.35 -6.04
N THR A 95 -8.34 6.55 -5.40
CA THR A 95 -8.16 6.10 -4.02
C THR A 95 -8.07 4.58 -4.01
N GLN A 96 -7.14 4.03 -3.24
CA GLN A 96 -7.05 2.60 -3.02
C GLN A 96 -6.94 2.24 -1.54
N ASP A 97 -7.63 1.19 -1.14
CA ASP A 97 -7.50 0.63 0.21
C ASP A 97 -6.24 -0.25 0.27
N LEU A 98 -5.26 0.17 1.07
CA LEU A 98 -3.99 -0.51 1.26
C LEU A 98 -4.15 -1.88 1.92
N ASN A 99 -5.26 -2.17 2.60
CA ASN A 99 -5.51 -3.51 3.14
C ASN A 99 -5.57 -4.60 2.05
N ASN A 100 -5.82 -4.21 0.79
CA ASN A 100 -5.86 -5.13 -0.33
C ASN A 100 -4.48 -5.56 -0.84
N CYS A 101 -3.40 -4.88 -0.42
CA CYS A 101 -2.06 -5.12 -0.96
C CYS A 101 -0.92 -5.02 0.04
N VAL A 102 -1.14 -4.49 1.23
CA VAL A 102 -0.12 -4.38 2.27
C VAL A 102 -0.53 -5.30 3.42
N THR A 103 0.40 -6.16 3.81
CA THR A 103 0.26 -7.13 4.89
C THR A 103 1.30 -6.87 5.97
N ASN A 104 0.99 -7.24 7.21
CA ASN A 104 1.97 -7.26 8.29
C ASN A 104 2.42 -8.72 8.50
N SER A 105 3.68 -9.01 8.23
CA SER A 105 4.33 -10.29 8.49
C SER A 105 5.26 -10.15 9.69
N ASN A 106 4.74 -10.47 10.87
CA ASN A 106 5.50 -10.50 12.14
C ASN A 106 6.20 -9.18 12.49
N GLY A 107 5.50 -8.04 12.38
CA GLY A 107 6.05 -6.71 12.65
C GLY A 107 6.75 -6.10 11.44
N ARG A 108 6.72 -6.77 10.29
CA ARG A 108 7.30 -6.28 9.04
C ARG A 108 6.23 -6.09 7.99
N LEU A 109 6.10 -4.88 7.45
CA LEU A 109 5.24 -4.63 6.31
C LEU A 109 5.77 -5.36 5.07
N THR A 110 4.86 -6.06 4.41
CA THR A 110 5.06 -6.79 3.16
C THR A 110 3.89 -6.50 2.23
N CYS A 111 4.00 -6.91 0.98
CA CYS A 111 2.91 -6.84 0.02
C CYS A 111 2.65 -8.21 -0.59
#